data_AF-A0A431LPA4-F1
#
_entry.id   AF-A0A431LPA4-F1
#
_cell.length_a   1.000
_cell.length_b   1.000
_cell.length_c   1.000
_cell.angle_alpha   90.00
_cell.angle_beta   90.00
_cell.angle_gamma   90.00
#
_symmetry.space_group_name_H-M   'P 1'
#
loop_
_entity.id
_entity.type
_entity.pdbx_description
1 polymer ?
#
loop_
_entity_poly.entity_id
_entity_poly.type
_entity_poly.pdbx_seq_one_letter_code
_entity_poly.pdbx_strand_id
1 'polypeptide(L)'
;MTVTSTRAQWPHTIEDISNSLEGIWGLVGATTTTGNLLRLERSLHEPLSYTITEYRGNDESDVVRRETYDAKQRDQAIELFAKAIGFQIG
;
A
#
# COMPACT_ATOMS: atom_id res chain seq x y z
N MET A 1 -27.67 -17.30 -5.04
CA MET A 1 -26.87 -17.02 -3.84
C MET A 1 -25.67 -16.20 -4.30
N THR A 2 -25.74 -14.88 -4.15
CA THR A 2 -24.67 -13.96 -4.55
C THR A 2 -23.62 -13.99 -3.44
N VAL A 3 -22.52 -14.69 -3.66
CA VAL A 3 -21.38 -14.66 -2.74
C VAL A 3 -20.70 -13.30 -2.92
N THR A 4 -21.10 -12.30 -2.13
CA THR A 4 -20.27 -11.11 -1.94
C THR A 4 -19.07 -11.53 -1.10
N SER A 5 -18.04 -12.07 -1.75
CA SER A 5 -16.70 -12.11 -1.17
C SER A 5 -16.21 -10.67 -1.09
N THR A 6 -16.64 -9.96 -0.06
CA THR A 6 -15.97 -8.73 0.37
C THR A 6 -14.58 -9.19 0.80
N ARG A 7 -13.60 -9.14 -0.12
CA ARG A 7 -12.19 -9.35 0.21
C ARG A 7 -11.88 -8.44 1.39
N ALA A 8 -11.19 -8.97 2.40
CA ALA A 8 -10.79 -8.19 3.55
C ALA A 8 -10.00 -6.96 3.07
N GLN A 9 -10.60 -5.78 3.20
CA GLN A 9 -10.07 -4.54 2.65
C GLN A 9 -9.19 -3.89 3.71
N TRP A 10 -8.11 -4.57 4.08
CA TRP A 10 -7.04 -3.96 4.86
C TRP A 10 -6.23 -3.05 3.92
N PRO A 11 -5.79 -1.87 4.36
CA PRO A 11 -5.98 -1.21 5.66
C PRO A 11 -7.28 -0.39 5.79
N HIS A 12 -7.76 -0.21 7.02
CA HIS A 12 -9.00 0.55 7.32
C HIS A 12 -8.76 1.98 7.81
N THR A 13 -7.53 2.34 8.18
CA THR A 13 -7.12 3.69 8.60
C THR A 13 -5.67 3.99 8.19
N ILE A 14 -5.24 5.25 8.28
CA ILE A 14 -3.83 5.65 8.10
C ILE A 14 -2.94 5.06 9.21
N GLU A 15 -3.48 4.88 10.40
CA GLU A 15 -2.77 4.26 11.52
C GLU A 15 -2.50 2.78 11.23
N ASP A 16 -3.45 2.05 10.63
CA ASP A 16 -3.25 0.66 10.20
C ASP A 16 -2.12 0.54 9.15
N ILE A 17 -2.03 1.51 8.23
CA ILE A 17 -0.93 1.59 7.25
C ILE A 17 0.40 1.74 7.99
N SER A 18 0.48 2.70 8.92
CA SER A 18 1.70 2.97 9.68
C SER A 18 2.11 1.76 10.52
N ASN A 19 1.17 1.16 11.26
CA ASN A 19 1.40 -0.03 12.09
C ASN A 19 1.89 -1.22 11.26
N SER A 20 1.34 -1.41 10.05
CA SER A 20 1.77 -2.49 9.15
C SER A 20 3.21 -2.28 8.65
N LEU A 21 3.60 -1.04 8.38
CA LEU A 21 4.96 -0.68 7.96
C LEU A 21 5.99 -0.73 9.10
N GLU A 22 5.55 -0.56 10.34
CA GLU A 22 6.40 -0.69 11.52
C GLU A 22 6.51 -2.14 12.02
N GLY A 23 5.61 -3.02 11.57
CA GLY A 23 5.65 -4.45 11.84
C GLY A 23 6.87 -5.16 11.22
N ILE A 24 7.03 -6.43 11.60
CA ILE A 24 8.19 -7.28 11.21
C ILE A 24 8.40 -7.34 9.69
N TRP A 25 7.31 -7.33 8.93
CA TRP A 25 7.34 -7.44 7.48
C TRP A 25 7.50 -6.10 6.77
N GLY A 26 7.21 -4.99 7.46
CA GLY A 26 7.29 -3.64 6.91
C GLY A 26 6.47 -3.45 5.62
N LEU A 27 5.32 -4.10 5.48
CA LEU A 27 4.60 -4.18 4.21
C LEU A 27 3.09 -4.08 4.42
N VAL A 28 2.43 -3.37 3.52
CA VAL A 28 0.97 -3.30 3.42
C VAL A 28 0.53 -3.38 1.97
N GLY A 29 -0.55 -4.08 1.70
CA GLY A 29 -1.10 -4.25 0.36
C GLY A 29 -2.61 -4.07 0.34
N ALA A 30 -3.13 -3.45 -0.71
CA ALA A 30 -4.55 -3.17 -0.87
C ALA A 30 -4.92 -3.05 -2.35
N THR A 31 -6.20 -3.25 -2.66
CA THR A 31 -6.71 -3.03 -4.02
C THR A 31 -7.06 -1.55 -4.19
N THR A 32 -6.56 -0.94 -5.26
CA THR A 32 -6.88 0.44 -5.64
C THR A 32 -8.31 0.56 -6.12
N THR A 33 -8.80 1.80 -6.25
CA THR A 33 -10.11 2.09 -6.85
C THR A 33 -10.22 1.66 -8.32
N THR A 34 -9.09 1.43 -9.01
CA THR A 34 -9.03 0.95 -10.39
C THR A 34 -9.05 -0.59 -10.49
N GLY A 35 -8.96 -1.29 -9.36
CA GLY A 35 -8.93 -2.76 -9.32
C GLY A 35 -7.53 -3.38 -9.40
N ASN A 36 -6.47 -2.55 -9.36
CA ASN A 36 -5.07 -2.99 -9.31
C ASN A 36 -4.65 -3.29 -7.87
N LEU A 37 -3.63 -4.13 -7.69
CA LEU A 37 -3.01 -4.38 -6.40
C LEU A 37 -1.92 -3.34 -6.18
N LEU A 38 -2.00 -2.61 -5.08
CA LEU A 38 -0.98 -1.66 -4.64
C LEU A 38 -0.32 -2.20 -3.39
N ARG A 39 1.01 -2.14 -3.33
CA ARG A 39 1.81 -2.44 -2.13
C ARG A 39 2.64 -1.25 -1.74
N LEU A 40 2.74 -1.01 -0.44
CA LEU A 40 3.67 -0.08 0.17
C LEU A 40 4.58 -0.86 1.12
N GLU A 41 5.89 -0.72 0.93
CA GLU A 41 6.91 -1.54 1.57
C GLU A 41 7.97 -0.62 2.18
N ARG A 42 8.37 -0.86 3.43
CA ARG A 42 9.47 -0.19 4.14
C ARG A 42 10.71 -1.08 4.07
N SER A 43 11.88 -0.51 3.74
CA SER A 43 13.12 -1.28 3.83
C SER A 43 13.39 -1.75 5.26
N LEU A 44 13.91 -2.97 5.37
CA LEU A 44 14.28 -3.58 6.66
C LEU A 44 15.67 -3.15 7.14
N HIS A 45 16.44 -2.50 6.26
CA HIS A 45 17.81 -2.05 6.51
C HIS A 45 17.93 -0.56 6.21
N GLU A 46 18.83 0.11 6.93
CA GLU A 46 19.17 1.50 6.66
C GLU A 46 19.95 1.64 5.35
N PRO A 47 19.71 2.70 4.56
CA PRO A 47 18.76 3.80 4.83
C PRO A 47 17.30 3.37 4.68
N LEU A 48 16.44 3.89 5.55
CA LEU A 48 14.99 3.66 5.45
C LEU A 48 14.47 4.23 4.13
N SER A 49 13.76 3.40 3.39
CA SER A 49 13.10 3.74 2.14
C SER A 49 11.71 3.12 2.10
N TYR A 50 10.82 3.76 1.37
CA TYR A 50 9.43 3.37 1.22
C TYR A 50 9.14 3.18 -0.26
N THR A 51 8.76 1.97 -0.67
CA THR A 51 8.50 1.64 -2.06
C THR A 51 7.02 1.36 -2.25
N ILE A 52 6.39 2.10 -3.17
CA ILE A 52 5.05 1.82 -3.65
C ILE A 52 5.18 1.04 -4.96
N THR A 53 4.57 -0.15 -5.04
CA THR A 53 4.47 -0.93 -6.27
C THR A 53 3.00 -1.17 -6.61
N GLU A 54 2.59 -0.78 -7.81
CA GLU A 54 1.29 -1.09 -8.39
C GLU A 54 1.43 -2.24 -9.40
N TYR A 55 0.56 -3.23 -9.26
CA TYR A 55 0.48 -4.43 -10.08
C TYR A 55 -0.86 -4.47 -10.80
N ARG A 56 -0.89 -4.96 -12.04
CA ARG A 56 -2.12 -5.04 -12.82
C ARG A 56 -3.07 -6.08 -12.22
N GLY A 57 -4.27 -5.66 -11.84
CA GLY A 57 -5.24 -6.57 -11.23
C GLY A 57 -4.71 -7.19 -9.93
N ASN A 58 -4.51 -8.51 -9.90
CA ASN A 58 -3.84 -9.21 -8.79
C ASN A 58 -2.56 -9.94 -9.26
N ASP A 59 -2.07 -9.65 -10.45
CA ASP A 59 -0.89 -10.31 -11.00
C ASP A 59 0.38 -9.62 -10.53
N GLU A 60 1.01 -10.18 -9.50
CA GLU A 60 2.24 -9.62 -8.89
C GLU A 60 3.47 -9.66 -9.82
N SER A 61 3.35 -10.27 -11.01
CA SER A 61 4.42 -10.31 -12.00
C SER A 61 4.33 -9.14 -13.00
N ASP A 62 3.14 -8.54 -13.18
CA ASP A 62 2.89 -7.40 -14.07
C ASP A 62 2.91 -6.07 -13.30
N VAL A 63 4.12 -5.54 -13.08
CA VAL A 63 4.32 -4.24 -12.43
C VAL A 63 3.93 -3.11 -13.39
N VAL A 64 2.88 -2.37 -13.03
CA VAL A 64 2.40 -1.20 -13.77
C VAL A 64 3.19 0.05 -13.38
N ARG A 65 3.51 0.18 -12.10
CA ARG A 65 4.21 1.36 -11.55
C ARG A 65 5.02 0.96 -10.33
N ARG A 66 6.22 1.54 -10.19
CA ARG A 66 7.02 1.43 -8.97
C ARG A 66 7.69 2.77 -8.67
N GLU A 67 7.56 3.23 -7.45
CA GLU A 67 8.19 4.45 -6.95
C GLU A 67 8.79 4.21 -5.58
N THR A 68 9.97 4.78 -5.35
CA THR A 68 10.68 4.69 -4.08
C THR A 68 10.87 6.09 -3.50
N TYR A 69 10.65 6.20 -2.20
CA TYR A 69 10.70 7.41 -1.41
C TYR A 69 11.71 7.22 -0.28
N ASP A 70 12.47 8.26 0.03
CA ASP A 70 13.38 8.24 1.17
C ASP A 70 12.62 8.33 2.51
N ALA A 71 13.32 8.06 3.61
CA ALA A 71 12.77 8.18 4.97
C ALA A 71 12.04 9.50 5.24
N LYS A 72 12.57 10.61 4.70
CA LYS A 72 12.00 11.96 4.86
C LYS A 72 10.66 12.14 4.14
N GLN A 73 10.32 11.25 3.22
CA GLN A 73 9.11 11.25 2.42
C GLN A 73 8.13 10.14 2.86
N ARG A 74 8.31 9.57 4.05
CA ARG A 74 7.42 8.57 4.66
C ARG A 74 5.96 8.97 4.56
N ASP A 75 5.61 10.15 5.08
CA ASP A 75 4.23 10.58 5.17
C ASP A 75 3.63 10.77 3.78
N GLN A 76 4.39 11.33 2.84
CA GLN A 76 4.01 11.44 1.44
C GLN A 76 3.69 10.06 0.82
N ALA A 77 4.51 9.03 1.07
CA ALA A 77 4.27 7.69 0.54
C ALA A 77 3.00 7.06 1.14
N ILE A 78 2.77 7.25 2.44
CA ILE A 78 1.57 6.78 3.14
C ILE A 78 0.32 7.49 2.61
N GLU A 79 0.36 8.81 2.44
CA GLU A 79 -0.76 9.61 1.91
C GLU A 79 -1.11 9.21 0.47
N LEU A 80 -0.09 9.00 -0.39
CA LEU A 80 -0.29 8.55 -1.76
C LEU A 80 -0.93 7.16 -1.81
N PHE A 81 -0.47 6.23 -0.97
CA PHE A 81 -1.07 4.91 -0.85
C PHE A 81 -2.52 4.98 -0.36
N ALA A 82 -2.77 5.75 0.72
CA ALA A 82 -4.11 5.93 1.28
C ALA A 82 -5.09 6.52 0.25
N LYS A 83 -4.65 7.55 -0.50
CA LYS A 83 -5.45 8.16 -1.55
C LYS A 83 -5.77 7.18 -2.69
N ALA A 84 -4.81 6.35 -3.10
CA ALA A 84 -4.99 5.39 -4.19
C ALA A 84 -6.01 4.28 -3.89
N ILE A 85 -6.18 3.95 -2.62
CA ILE A 85 -7.15 2.93 -2.15
C ILE A 85 -8.49 3.55 -1.71
N GLY A 86 -8.64 4.87 -1.83
CA GLY A 86 -9.91 5.57 -1.61
C GLY A 86 -10.11 6.18 -0.22
N PHE A 87 -9.06 6.31 0.61
CA PHE A 87 -9.17 7.11 1.83
C PHE A 87 -9.28 8.61 1.49
N GLN A 88 -10.36 9.24 1.95
CA GLN A 88 -10.42 10.69 2.02
C GLN A 88 -9.63 11.14 3.25
N ILE A 89 -8.45 11.70 3.03
CA ILE A 89 -7.71 12.45 4.04
C ILE A 89 -8.49 13.77 4.19
N GLY A 90 -9.26 13.88 5.28
CA GLY A 90 -10.11 15.03 5.59
C GLY A 90 -9.34 16.14 6.28
#